data_AF-A0A8T5MT58-F1
#
_entry.id   AF-A0A8T5MT58-F1
#
_cell.length_a   1.000
_cell.length_b   1.000
_cell.length_c   1.000
_cell.angle_alpha   90.00
_cell.angle_beta   90.00
_cell.angle_gamma   90.00
#
_symmetry.space_group_name_H-M   'P 1'
#
loop_
_entity.id
_entity.type
_entity.pdbx_description
1 polymer ?
#
loop_
_entity_poly.entity_id
_entity_poly.type
_entity_poly.pdbx_seq_one_letter_code
_entity_poly.pdbx_strand_id
1 'polypeptide(L)' 'MEQNLIKKCVECGSKDLKTVKKDMELERSNPGTIKISKLEQLQCQNCGESYFDDKQMTELTRKIDQLIKK' A
#
# COMPACT_ATOMS: atom_id res chain seq x y z
N MET A 1 4.67 19.58 6.75
CA MET A 1 3.83 19.02 5.68
C MET A 1 2.66 18.31 6.35
N GLU A 2 1.46 18.85 6.21
CA GLU A 2 0.23 18.23 6.73
C GLU A 2 -0.02 16.91 5.98
N GLN A 3 -0.13 15.80 6.72
CA GLN A 3 -0.60 14.54 6.17
C GLN A 3 -2.10 14.69 5.93
N ASN A 4 -2.50 14.86 4.66
CA ASN A 4 -3.91 14.78 4.27
C ASN A 4 -4.36 13.32 4.38
N LEU A 5 -4.68 12.90 5.60
CA LEU A 5 -5.32 11.62 5.86
C LEU A 5 -6.67 11.63 5.16
N ILE A 6 -6.85 10.73 4.20
CA ILE A 6 -8.11 10.51 3.49
C ILE A 6 -9.20 10.23 4.54
N LYS A 7 -10.16 11.16 4.69
CA LYS A 7 -11.26 11.04 5.67
C LYS A 7 -12.47 10.26 5.14
N LYS A 8 -12.54 10.04 3.84
CA LYS A 8 -13.60 9.30 3.12
C LYS A 8 -13.00 8.61 1.91
N CYS A 9 -13.49 7.42 1.60
CA CYS A 9 -13.15 6.71 0.39
C CYS A 9 -13.49 7.57 -0.82
N VAL A 10 -12.52 7.77 -1.71
CA VAL A 10 -12.69 8.59 -2.92
C VAL A 10 -13.64 7.91 -3.91
N GLU A 11 -13.60 6.57 -3.98
CA GLU A 11 -14.41 5.79 -4.91
C GLU A 11 -15.89 5.71 -4.52
N CYS A 12 -16.20 5.42 -3.25
CA CYS A 12 -17.58 5.19 -2.81
C CYS A 12 -18.12 6.21 -1.80
N GLY A 13 -17.32 7.20 -1.41
CA GLY A 13 -17.72 8.23 -0.42
C GLY A 13 -17.86 7.73 1.03
N SER A 14 -17.67 6.43 1.29
CA SER A 14 -17.79 5.84 2.63
C SER A 14 -16.73 6.38 3.58
N LYS A 15 -17.12 6.61 4.84
CA LYS A 15 -16.18 6.97 5.93
C LYS A 15 -15.52 5.76 6.58
N ASP A 16 -15.93 4.54 6.21
CA ASP A 16 -15.42 3.31 6.79
C ASP A 16 -14.09 2.93 6.13
N LEU A 17 -13.05 3.65 6.52
CA LEU A 17 -11.66 3.43 6.15
C LEU A 17 -10.91 2.91 7.37
N LYS A 18 -10.20 1.80 7.22
CA LYS A 18 -9.40 1.20 8.29
C LYS A 18 -8.00 0.92 7.80
N THR A 19 -7.03 1.19 8.65
CA THR A 19 -5.66 0.78 8.42
C THR A 19 -5.56 -0.73 8.57
N VAL A 20 -5.15 -1.41 7.50
CA VAL A 20 -4.96 -2.86 7.45
C VAL A 20 -3.52 -3.17 7.05
N LYS A 21 -3.02 -4.32 7.48
CA LYS A 21 -1.74 -4.85 7.04
C LYS A 21 -1.98 -6.01 6.11
N LYS A 22 -1.49 -5.93 4.88
CA LYS A 22 -1.57 -7.02 3.90
C LYS A 22 -0.19 -7.35 3.36
N ASP A 23 -0.10 -8.57 2.89
CA ASP A 23 1.03 -9.00 2.09
C ASP A 23 0.75 -8.63 0.63
N MET A 24 1.75 -8.06 -0.04
CA MET A 24 1.73 -7.79 -1.47
C MET A 24 2.78 -8.69 -2.15
N GLU A 25 2.39 -9.25 -3.28
CA GLU A 25 3.29 -10.02 -4.14
C GLU A 25 3.42 -9.26 -5.45
N LEU A 26 4.67 -8.95 -5.83
CA LEU A 26 5.02 -8.25 -7.05
C LEU A 26 5.75 -9.26 -7.94
N GLU A 27 5.18 -9.53 -9.11
CA GLU A 27 5.85 -10.35 -10.12
C GLU A 27 6.89 -9.49 -10.85
N ARG A 28 8.15 -9.96 -10.90
CA ARG A 28 9.18 -9.35 -11.75
C ARG A 28 9.53 -10.29 -12.90
N SER A 29 9.75 -9.71 -14.08
CA SER A 29 9.93 -10.49 -15.31
C SER A 29 11.20 -11.36 -15.34
N ASN A 30 12.18 -11.17 -14.43
CA ASN A 30 13.39 -12.01 -14.38
C ASN A 30 14.24 -11.81 -13.10
N PRO A 31 14.55 -12.84 -12.29
CA PRO A 31 13.71 -13.98 -11.91
C PRO A 31 13.06 -13.75 -10.53
N GLY A 32 11.77 -14.02 -10.38
CA GLY A 32 11.13 -14.30 -9.08
C GLY A 32 9.96 -13.39 -8.71
N THR A 33 9.25 -13.77 -7.65
CA THR A 33 8.19 -12.96 -7.03
C THR A 33 8.77 -12.24 -5.83
N ILE A 34 8.61 -10.93 -5.79
CA ILE A 34 8.94 -10.11 -4.62
C ILE A 34 7.73 -10.15 -3.69
N LYS A 35 7.88 -10.80 -2.53
CA LYS A 35 6.87 -10.78 -1.48
C LYS A 35 7.20 -9.69 -0.46
N ILE A 36 6.32 -8.70 -0.35
CA ILE A 36 6.37 -7.63 0.65
C ILE A 36 5.31 -7.94 1.70
N SER A 37 5.74 -8.44 2.86
CA SER A 37 4.81 -8.76 3.94
C SER A 37 4.50 -7.57 4.85
N LYS A 38 3.29 -7.57 5.42
CA LYS A 38 2.81 -6.61 6.43
C LYS A 38 2.88 -5.14 5.98
N LEU A 39 2.60 -4.87 4.72
CA LEU A 39 2.48 -3.51 4.23
C LEU A 39 1.22 -2.88 4.82
N GLU A 40 1.41 -1.78 5.52
CA GLU A 40 0.32 -0.98 6.06
C GLU A 40 -0.34 -0.18 4.93
N GLN A 41 -1.66 -0.18 4.89
CA GLN A 41 -2.46 0.56 3.91
C GLN A 41 -3.80 0.94 4.52
N LEU A 42 -4.41 2.01 4.03
CA LEU A 42 -5.76 2.40 4.40
C LEU A 42 -6.75 1.74 3.44
N GLN A 43 -7.60 0.83 3.93
CA GLN A 43 -8.58 0.12 3.12
C GLN A 43 -10.02 0.55 3.46
N CYS A 44 -10.79 0.87 2.44
CA CYS A 44 -12.23 1.07 2.57
C CYS A 44 -12.92 -0.27 2.79
N GLN A 45 -13.64 -0.40 3.90
CA GLN A 45 -14.37 -1.63 4.24
C GLN A 45 -15.66 -1.80 3.41
N ASN A 46 -16.11 -0.75 2.73
CA ASN A 46 -17.34 -0.78 1.93
C ASN A 46 -17.10 -1.26 0.49
N CYS A 47 -16.13 -0.66 -0.22
CA CYS A 47 -15.82 -1.03 -1.60
C CYS A 47 -14.53 -1.85 -1.75
N GLY A 48 -13.74 -1.99 -0.69
CA GLY A 48 -12.47 -2.73 -0.72
C GLY A 48 -11.27 -1.93 -1.19
N GLU A 49 -11.46 -0.66 -1.61
CA GLU A 49 -10.41 0.18 -2.18
C GLU A 49 -9.27 0.44 -1.20
N SER A 50 -8.04 0.45 -1.71
CA SER A 50 -6.82 0.58 -0.94
C SER A 50 -6.09 1.88 -1.26
N TYR A 51 -5.66 2.59 -0.22
CA TYR A 51 -4.89 3.82 -0.32
C TYR A 51 -3.59 3.68 0.45
N PHE A 52 -2.52 4.19 -0.15
CA PHE A 52 -1.18 4.22 0.45
C PHE A 52 -0.80 5.68 0.72
N ASP A 53 -0.23 5.94 1.88
CA ASP A 53 0.36 7.25 2.17
C ASP A 53 1.79 7.37 1.61
N ASP A 54 2.33 8.60 1.59
CA ASP A 54 3.68 8.87 1.08
C ASP A 54 4.78 8.08 1.83
N LYS A 55 4.58 7.81 3.13
CA LYS A 55 5.56 7.05 3.93
C LYS A 55 5.55 5.57 3.53
N GLN A 56 4.36 5.00 3.37
CA GLN A 56 4.13 3.62 2.93
C GLN A 56 4.67 3.43 1.51
N MET A 57 4.43 4.39 0.61
CA MET A 57 5.00 4.38 -0.75
C MET A 57 6.53 4.48 -0.74
N THR A 58 7.10 5.33 0.12
CA THR A 58 8.56 5.45 0.26
C THR A 58 9.17 4.16 0.81
N GLU A 59 8.55 3.53 1.81
CA GLU A 59 9.01 2.26 2.37
C GLU A 59 8.90 1.12 1.35
N LEU A 60 7.81 1.06 0.58
CA LEU A 60 7.62 0.11 -0.51
C LEU A 60 8.71 0.26 -1.57
N THR A 61 8.93 1.49 -2.05
CA THR A 61 9.97 1.80 -3.05
C THR A 61 11.35 1.39 -2.55
N ARG A 62 11.69 1.71 -1.29
CA ARG A 62 12.96 1.32 -0.68
C ARG A 62 13.14 -0.20 -0.61
N LYS A 63 12.08 -0.94 -0.25
CA LYS A 63 12.11 -2.42 -0.20
C LYS A 63 12.30 -3.02 -1.59
N ILE A 64 11.61 -2.49 -2.60
CA ILE A 64 11.75 -2.91 -4.00
C ILE A 64 13.18 -2.61 -4.50
N ASP A 65 13.70 -1.41 -4.28
CA ASP A 65 15.06 -1.01 -4.69
C ASP A 65 16.14 -1.92 -4.10
N GLN A 66 16.01 -2.30 -2.82
CA GLN A 66 16.94 -3.22 -2.16
C GLN A 66 16.92 -4.63 -2.78
N LEU A 67 15.78 -5.06 -3.33
CA LEU A 67 15.61 -6.37 -3.96
C LEU A 67 16.03 -6.39 -5.43
N ILE A 68 16.05 -5.23 -6.10
CA ILE A 68 16.50 -5.07 -7.49
C ILE A 68 18.02 -4.86 -7.58
N LYS A 69 18.64 -4.15 -6.62
CA LYS A 69 20.09 -3.89 -6.61
C LYS A 69 20.95 -5.08 -6.16
N LYS A 70 20.34 -6.20 -5.77
CA LYS A 70 21.02 -7.48 -5.47
C LYS A 70 21.01 -8.37 -6.68
#